data_AF-A0A533X4I3-F1
#
_entry.id   AF-A0A533X4I3-F1
#
_cell.length_a   1.000
_cell.length_b   1.000
_cell.length_c   1.000
_cell.angle_alpha   90.00
_cell.angle_beta   90.00
_cell.angle_gamma   90.00
#
_symmetry.space_group_name_H-M   'P 1'
#
loop_
_entity.id
_entity.type
_entity.pdbx_description
1 polymer ?
#
loop_
_entity_poly.entity_id
_entity_poly.type
_entity_poly.pdbx_seq_one_letter_code
_entity_poly.pdbx_strand_id
1 'polypeptide(L)'
;MKTLEKRDATTDLRGATVIVSAGRGFRTKEDLRLAEDLAKALGGALGCSRPLSSDYGWLPEELHIGLTGVTVKPSLYFALGISGQLQHVAGIK
;
A
#
# COMPACT_ATOMS: atom_id res chain seq x y z
N MET A 1 -23.11 3.12 -19.20
CA MET A 1 -22.57 4.45 -18.85
C MET A 1 -21.39 4.20 -17.92
N LYS A 2 -20.15 4.16 -18.43
CA LYS A 2 -18.94 3.85 -17.66
C LYS A 2 -18.48 5.13 -16.96
N THR A 3 -18.66 5.23 -15.65
CA THR A 3 -18.01 6.26 -14.83
C THR A 3 -16.53 5.93 -14.80
N LEU A 4 -15.74 6.66 -15.57
CA LEU A 4 -14.28 6.63 -15.49
C LEU A 4 -13.90 7.39 -14.23
N GLU A 5 -13.79 6.68 -13.11
CA GLU A 5 -13.22 7.24 -11.90
C GLU A 5 -11.76 7.60 -12.14
N LYS A 6 -11.44 8.82 -11.74
CA LYS A 6 -10.14 9.47 -11.87
C LYS A 6 -9.12 8.61 -11.12
N ARG A 7 -8.26 7.91 -11.85
CA ARG A 7 -7.13 7.17 -11.26
C ARG A 7 -6.13 8.20 -10.75
N ASP A 8 -6.25 8.58 -9.49
CA ASP A 8 -5.20 9.32 -8.82
C ASP A 8 -3.91 8.49 -8.91
N ALA A 9 -2.83 9.13 -9.36
CA ALA A 9 -1.55 8.48 -9.65
C ALA A 9 -0.94 7.76 -8.43
N THR A 10 -1.46 8.00 -7.23
CA THR A 10 -1.06 7.37 -5.96
C THR A 10 -1.64 5.98 -5.73
N THR A 11 -2.52 5.48 -6.62
CA THR A 11 -3.33 4.27 -6.36
C THR A 11 -2.98 3.07 -7.25
N ASP A 12 -2.19 3.24 -8.33
CA ASP A 12 -1.81 2.11 -9.19
C ASP A 12 -0.57 1.38 -8.65
N LEU A 13 -0.81 0.40 -7.79
CA LEU A 13 0.25 -0.45 -7.22
C LEU A 13 0.99 -1.32 -8.24
N ARG A 14 0.33 -1.76 -9.32
CA ARG A 14 0.92 -2.74 -10.25
C ARG A 14 1.94 -2.10 -11.18
N GLY A 15 1.75 -0.83 -11.52
CA GLY A 15 2.67 -0.04 -12.35
C GLY A 15 3.70 0.77 -11.56
N ALA A 16 3.60 0.82 -10.23
CA ALA A 16 4.45 1.67 -9.41
C ALA A 16 5.91 1.19 -9.33
N THR A 17 6.84 2.10 -9.61
CA THR A 17 8.29 1.87 -9.44
C THR A 17 8.73 2.03 -8.00
N VAL A 18 8.05 2.89 -7.24
CA VAL A 18 8.25 3.11 -5.80
C VAL A 18 6.94 2.84 -5.08
N ILE A 19 6.98 2.01 -4.04
CA ILE A 19 5.84 1.72 -3.19
C ILE A 19 6.19 2.06 -1.75
N VAL A 20 5.32 2.83 -1.11
CA VAL A 20 5.38 3.09 0.34
C VAL A 20 4.22 2.35 0.99
N SER A 21 4.54 1.33 1.78
CA SER A 21 3.55 0.44 2.36
C SER A 21 3.44 0.59 3.87
N ALA A 22 2.22 0.78 4.36
CA ALA A 22 1.93 0.94 5.78
C ALA A 22 1.46 -0.37 6.43
N GLY A 23 1.81 -0.56 7.70
CA GLY A 23 1.39 -1.72 8.49
C GLY A 23 0.85 -1.40 9.87
N ARG A 24 0.67 -2.43 10.69
CA ARG A 24 0.14 -2.30 12.07
C ARG A 24 0.98 -1.44 13.01
N GLY A 25 2.19 -1.05 12.63
CA GLY A 25 3.00 -0.13 13.41
C GLY A 25 2.43 1.31 13.49
N PHE A 26 1.51 1.67 12.59
CA PHE A 26 0.78 2.94 12.67
C PHE A 26 -0.28 2.88 13.78
N ARG A 27 -0.37 3.94 14.61
CA ARG A 27 -1.20 3.91 15.82
C ARG A 27 -2.63 4.33 15.54
N THR A 28 -2.81 5.31 14.65
CA THR A 28 -4.15 5.76 14.23
C THR A 28 -4.24 5.85 12.70
N LYS A 29 -5.47 6.01 12.20
CA LYS A 29 -5.72 6.20 10.77
C LYS A 29 -5.09 7.50 10.25
N GLU A 30 -5.05 8.53 11.08
CA GLU A 30 -4.48 9.84 10.74
C GLU A 30 -2.97 9.78 10.52
N ASP A 31 -2.26 8.89 11.22
CA ASP A 31 -0.82 8.69 11.05
C ASP A 31 -0.47 8.21 9.62
N LEU A 32 -1.41 7.57 8.90
CA LEU A 32 -1.21 7.12 7.52
C LEU A 32 -0.88 8.25 6.56
N ARG A 33 -1.26 9.50 6.91
CA ARG A 33 -0.86 10.68 6.17
C ARG A 33 0.66 10.77 5.98
N LEU A 34 1.45 10.30 6.94
CA LEU A 34 2.92 10.27 6.82
C LEU A 34 3.37 9.35 5.67
N ALA A 35 2.73 8.19 5.51
CA ALA A 35 3.01 7.26 4.42
C ALA A 35 2.53 7.82 3.08
N GLU A 36 1.35 8.45 3.05
CA GLU A 36 0.80 9.10 1.86
C GLU A 36 1.66 10.26 1.37
N ASP A 37 2.09 11.14 2.27
CA ASP A 37 2.91 12.31 1.95
C ASP A 37 4.30 11.86 1.45
N LEU A 38 4.86 10.78 2.02
CA LEU A 38 6.10 10.17 1.51
C LEU A 38 5.91 9.55 0.12
N ALA A 39 4.82 8.81 -0.10
CA ALA A 39 4.52 8.23 -1.41
C ALA A 39 4.42 9.34 -2.48
N LYS A 40 3.69 10.41 -2.18
CA LYS A 40 3.56 11.59 -3.05
C LYS A 40 4.91 12.25 -3.33
N ALA A 41 5.72 12.48 -2.30
CA ALA A 41 7.03 13.11 -2.44
C ALA A 41 8.00 12.30 -3.33
N LEU A 42 7.87 10.97 -3.32
CA LEU A 42 8.66 10.06 -4.14
C LEU A 42 8.05 9.75 -5.51
N GLY A 43 6.84 10.28 -5.81
CA GLY A 43 6.09 9.91 -7.00
C GLY A 43 5.70 8.43 -7.05
N GLY A 44 5.57 7.80 -5.88
CA GLY A 44 5.22 6.39 -5.72
C GLY A 44 3.75 6.17 -5.38
N ALA A 45 3.40 4.90 -5.19
CA ALA A 45 2.06 4.48 -4.77
C ALA A 45 2.02 4.08 -3.29
N LEU A 46 0.86 4.29 -2.67
CA LEU A 46 0.59 3.83 -1.31
C LEU A 46 0.14 2.37 -1.33
N GLY A 47 0.75 1.54 -0.50
CA GLY A 47 0.30 0.17 -0.23
C GLY A 47 0.02 -0.06 1.25
N CYS A 48 -0.49 -1.25 1.58
CA CYS A 48 -0.65 -1.65 2.98
C CYS A 48 -0.55 -3.16 3.21
N SER A 49 -0.36 -3.54 4.48
CA SER A 49 -0.52 -4.93 4.94
C SER A 49 -1.97 -5.26 5.27
N ARG A 50 -2.36 -6.55 5.20
CA ARG A 50 -3.72 -7.05 5.45
C ARG A 50 -4.46 -6.43 6.65
N PRO A 51 -3.84 -6.25 7.83
CA PRO A 51 -4.59 -5.72 8.97
C PRO A 51 -5.08 -4.29 8.77
N LEU A 52 -4.37 -3.46 8.00
CA LEU A 52 -4.81 -2.08 7.74
C LEU A 52 -6.04 -2.05 6.82
N SER A 53 -6.16 -2.99 5.88
CA SER A 53 -7.29 -3.06 4.96
C SER A 53 -8.48 -3.84 5.53
N SER A 54 -8.22 -5.01 6.13
CA SER A 54 -9.28 -5.93 6.55
C SER A 54 -9.64 -5.79 8.02
N ASP A 55 -8.65 -5.80 8.91
CA ASP A 55 -8.92 -5.85 10.36
C ASP A 55 -9.34 -4.46 10.88
N TYR A 56 -8.69 -3.39 10.40
CA TYR A 56 -8.98 -2.01 10.80
C TYR A 56 -9.89 -1.25 9.82
N GLY A 57 -9.96 -1.67 8.55
CA GLY A 57 -10.73 -0.95 7.52
C GLY A 57 -10.22 0.48 7.27
N TRP A 58 -8.94 0.75 7.51
CA TRP A 58 -8.38 2.09 7.33
C TRP A 58 -8.12 2.41 5.86
N LEU A 59 -7.71 1.41 5.08
CA LEU A 59 -7.40 1.51 3.66
C LEU A 59 -8.22 0.50 2.84
N PRO A 60 -8.47 0.79 1.56
CA PRO A 60 -9.21 -0.12 0.69
C PRO A 60 -8.42 -1.41 0.39
N GLU A 61 -9.14 -2.51 0.11
CA GLU A 61 -8.52 -3.83 -0.11
C GLU A 61 -7.64 -3.88 -1.36
N GLU A 62 -7.88 -3.01 -2.34
CA GLU A 62 -7.08 -2.86 -3.54
C GLU A 62 -5.64 -2.41 -3.24
N LEU A 63 -5.39 -1.85 -2.06
CA LEU A 63 -4.05 -1.44 -1.61
C LEU A 63 -3.33 -2.51 -0.79
N HIS A 64 -3.98 -3.64 -0.47
CA HIS A 64 -3.37 -4.72 0.28
C HIS A 64 -2.36 -5.47 -0.58
N ILE A 65 -1.10 -5.49 -0.14
CA ILE A 65 0.00 -6.21 -0.79
C ILE A 65 0.29 -7.50 -0.02
N GLY A 66 0.32 -8.63 -0.74
CA GLY A 66 0.62 -9.93 -0.14
C GLY A 66 0.13 -11.10 -0.98
N LEU A 67 0.24 -12.31 -0.42
CA LEU A 67 -0.09 -13.60 -1.03
C LEU A 67 -1.54 -13.66 -1.52
N THR A 68 -2.46 -13.06 -0.76
CA THR A 68 -3.89 -12.99 -1.09
C THR A 68 -4.32 -11.59 -1.56
N GLY A 69 -3.36 -10.68 -1.78
CA GLY A 69 -3.61 -9.30 -2.19
C GLY A 69 -2.99 -9.02 -3.56
N VAL A 70 -2.63 -7.76 -3.78
CA VAL A 70 -1.91 -7.33 -4.98
C VAL A 70 -0.46 -7.80 -4.89
N THR A 71 -0.01 -8.53 -5.90
CA THR A 71 1.42 -8.77 -6.13
C THR A 71 2.03 -7.60 -6.90
N VAL A 72 3.16 -7.10 -6.43
CA VAL A 72 3.86 -5.93 -6.96
C VAL A 72 5.32 -6.26 -7.26
N LYS A 73 5.92 -5.51 -8.19
CA LYS A 73 7.33 -5.60 -8.54
C LYS A 73 7.97 -4.20 -8.66
N PRO A 74 8.05 -3.44 -7.56
CA PRO A 74 8.66 -2.12 -7.59
C PRO A 74 10.19 -2.22 -7.60
N SER A 75 10.84 -1.14 -8.02
CA SER A 75 12.29 -0.96 -7.86
C SER A 75 12.66 -0.61 -6.42
N LEU A 76 11.75 0.04 -5.67
CA LEU A 76 11.94 0.41 -4.28
C LEU A 76 10.66 0.19 -3.47
N TYR A 77 10.77 -0.51 -2.34
CA TYR A 77 9.66 -0.82 -1.44
C TYR A 77 9.98 -0.35 -0.01
N PHE A 78 9.19 0.58 0.52
CA PHE A 78 9.24 0.96 1.93
C PHE A 78 8.22 0.14 2.73
N ALA A 79 8.69 -0.62 3.70
CA ALA A 79 7.85 -1.37 4.62
C ALA A 79 7.77 -0.65 5.98
N LEU A 80 6.81 0.26 6.12
CA LEU A 80 6.66 1.09 7.32
C LEU A 80 5.74 0.41 8.33
N GLY A 81 6.30 -0.03 9.46
CA GLY A 81 5.51 -0.70 10.51
C GLY A 81 4.94 -2.05 10.07
N ILE A 82 5.59 -2.73 9.12
CA ILE A 82 5.24 -4.06 8.62
C ILE A 82 6.28 -5.06 9.14
N SER A 83 5.83 -6.13 9.79
CA SER A 83 6.69 -7.10 10.46
C SER A 83 7.37 -8.11 9.51
N GLY A 84 7.21 -7.98 8.19
CA GLY A 84 7.81 -8.89 7.21
C GLY A 84 7.27 -10.32 7.24
N GLN A 85 6.00 -10.52 7.59
CA GLN A 85 5.39 -11.86 7.54
C GLN A 85 5.45 -12.43 6.12
N LEU A 86 5.63 -13.76 6.01
CA LEU A 86 5.78 -14.45 4.72
C LEU A 86 4.65 -14.12 3.74
N GLN A 87 3.41 -14.00 4.22
CA GLN A 87 2.25 -13.67 3.40
C GLN A 87 2.37 -12.27 2.79
N HIS A 88 2.92 -11.30 3.52
CA HIS A 88 3.14 -9.95 2.98
C HIS A 88 4.28 -9.96 1.96
N VAL A 89 5.41 -10.57 2.34
CA VAL A 89 6.62 -10.62 1.52
C VAL A 89 6.40 -11.40 0.21
N ALA A 90 5.57 -12.45 0.22
CA ALA A 90 5.25 -13.23 -0.98
C ALA A 90 4.57 -12.40 -2.10
N GLY A 91 3.97 -11.25 -1.75
CA GLY A 91 3.41 -10.30 -2.71
C GLY A 91 4.42 -9.31 -3.28
N ILE A 92 5.67 -9.30 -2.80
CA ILE A 92 6.75 -8.40 -3.24
C ILE A 92 7.75 -9.24 -4.03
N LYS A 93 7.82 -9.03 -5.34
CA LYS A 93 8.69 -9.79 -6.26
C LYS A 93 9.61 -8.89 -7.06
#